data_AF-A0A317FMB7-F1
#
_entry.id   AF-A0A317FMB7-F1
#
_cell.length_a   1.000
_cell.length_b   1.000
_cell.length_c   1.000
_cell.angle_alpha   90.00
_cell.angle_beta   90.00
_cell.angle_gamma   90.00
#
_symmetry.space_group_name_H-M   'P 1'
#
loop_
_entity.id
_entity.type
_entity.pdbx_description
1 polymer ?
#
loop_
_entity_poly.entity_id
_entity_poly.type
_entity_poly.pdbx_seq_one_letter_code
_entity_poly.pdbx_strand_id
1 'polypeptide(L)'
;MALWGGRFSTGPDEAFKQFNDSLPFDYQLAEQDIIGSVAWAGALEQVSVLSSDEHKKLVSALYELLEEVKADPMAVATSGAEDIHSHVEAALIEKVGDLAKKLHTGRSRNDQVATDFRLWCRDTADHILKAIAQLKAEFIGLAERELGTILPGYTHLQRAQPVLFSHWCMAYVEMLERDESRLQDAQARMNYCPLGSGALAGTAYPIDRHALAQGLGFTGATKNSLDGVSDRDFVVELLSCASISMIHLSRMSEDLIFYNSGEAGFIELADNVTSGSSLMPQKKNPDALELIRGKTGRVFGAFSAMMMTLKALPLAYNKDMQEDKEGIFDAMPTWLACIHMAQACIKGIKVKADKTLAAAKGGHANATELADYLVAKGVPFREGHHIVGVLVQLAISEDKTLEELSLEQYKSVNPVFEDDVYPVLEIDACIKARQALGGTSLEQVSKAVKDAKKKQQITVRDANLDDVEAIAKLVQHWATVGENLPRAKSDMVHSINEFAVTEIDGQVSGCASLYIYDTGLAEIRSLGIDPKSAVTGQGRELVEHLLVKAKKLALNRVIVLTRVPDFFENQRFSFCNKESLPEKVMKDCELCLRKENCDEVAMEYMLKPSNSMEIPCKNVA
;
A
#
# COMPACT_ATOMS: atom_id res chain seq x y z
N MET A 1 -39.57 -10.38 -10.76
CA MET A 1 -39.84 -10.19 -12.21
C MET A 1 -38.53 -9.75 -12.85
N ALA A 2 -38.10 -10.36 -13.96
CA ALA A 2 -36.88 -9.94 -14.66
C ALA A 2 -37.09 -8.56 -15.30
N LEU A 3 -36.11 -7.67 -15.18
CA LEU A 3 -36.20 -6.26 -15.63
C LEU A 3 -36.32 -6.11 -17.16
N TRP A 4 -36.05 -7.17 -17.91
CA TRP A 4 -36.02 -7.22 -19.37
C TRP A 4 -37.14 -8.07 -19.99
N GLY A 5 -38.19 -8.38 -19.22
CA GLY A 5 -39.24 -9.35 -19.58
C GLY A 5 -40.20 -8.95 -20.70
N GLY A 6 -40.34 -7.67 -21.05
CA GLY A 6 -41.35 -7.19 -22.02
C GLY A 6 -41.19 -7.72 -23.45
N ARG A 7 -40.02 -8.29 -23.79
CA ARG A 7 -39.70 -8.81 -25.13
C ARG A 7 -39.91 -10.33 -25.28
N PHE A 8 -40.09 -11.06 -24.18
CA PHE A 8 -40.09 -12.52 -24.18
C PHE A 8 -41.49 -13.10 -24.01
N SER A 9 -41.85 -14.07 -24.86
CA SER A 9 -43.18 -14.71 -24.86
C SER A 9 -43.31 -15.88 -23.88
N THR A 10 -42.19 -16.40 -23.38
CA THR A 10 -42.10 -17.51 -22.42
C THR A 10 -41.05 -17.19 -21.36
N GLY A 11 -41.16 -17.80 -20.17
CA GLY A 11 -40.12 -17.69 -19.13
C GLY A 11 -38.79 -18.35 -19.54
N PRO A 12 -37.69 -18.00 -18.86
CA PRO A 12 -36.40 -18.65 -19.10
C PRO A 12 -36.43 -20.12 -18.67
N ASP A 13 -35.60 -20.92 -19.32
CA ASP A 13 -35.28 -22.27 -18.85
C ASP A 13 -34.64 -22.22 -17.44
N GLU A 14 -34.94 -23.20 -16.60
CA GLU A 14 -34.46 -23.20 -15.20
C GLU A 14 -32.93 -23.34 -15.12
N ALA A 15 -32.32 -24.16 -15.98
CA ALA A 15 -30.87 -24.29 -16.03
C ALA A 15 -30.21 -23.00 -16.54
N PHE A 16 -30.85 -22.31 -17.49
CA PHE A 16 -30.37 -21.00 -17.94
C PHE A 16 -30.43 -19.95 -16.83
N LYS A 17 -31.51 -19.91 -16.05
CA LYS A 17 -31.63 -19.01 -14.90
C LYS A 17 -30.49 -19.24 -13.90
N GLN A 18 -30.25 -20.50 -13.51
CA GLN A 18 -29.16 -20.83 -12.58
C GLN A 18 -27.77 -20.47 -13.12
N PHE A 19 -27.56 -20.57 -14.44
CA PHE A 19 -26.29 -20.22 -15.09
C PHE A 19 -26.09 -18.71 -15.29
N ASN A 20 -27.17 -17.93 -15.39
CA ASN A 20 -27.15 -16.49 -15.67
C ASN A 20 -27.18 -15.61 -14.41
N ASP A 21 -27.85 -16.08 -13.35
CA ASP A 21 -28.08 -15.31 -12.14
C ASP A 21 -26.77 -15.11 -11.35
N SER A 22 -26.50 -13.87 -10.93
CA SER A 22 -25.30 -13.52 -10.15
C SER A 22 -25.56 -13.22 -8.68
N LEU A 23 -26.82 -13.17 -8.26
CA LEU A 23 -27.20 -12.94 -6.86
C LEU A 23 -26.45 -13.82 -5.83
N PRO A 24 -26.17 -15.11 -6.09
CA PRO A 24 -25.45 -15.95 -5.14
C PRO A 24 -24.06 -15.42 -4.73
N PHE A 25 -23.45 -14.54 -5.53
CA PHE A 25 -22.14 -13.94 -5.23
C PHE A 25 -22.14 -12.41 -5.24
N ASP A 26 -22.96 -11.76 -6.09
CA ASP A 26 -22.98 -10.29 -6.22
C ASP A 26 -23.77 -9.58 -5.11
N TYR A 27 -24.46 -10.32 -4.23
CA TYR A 27 -25.05 -9.77 -3.00
C TYR A 27 -24.02 -9.03 -2.13
N GLN A 28 -22.73 -9.36 -2.28
CA GLN A 28 -21.62 -8.66 -1.62
C GLN A 28 -21.48 -7.18 -2.03
N LEU A 29 -22.12 -6.76 -3.13
CA LEU A 29 -22.14 -5.38 -3.61
C LEU A 29 -23.34 -4.57 -3.10
N ALA A 30 -24.19 -5.14 -2.25
CA ALA A 30 -25.46 -4.51 -1.87
C ALA A 30 -25.29 -3.13 -1.23
N GLU A 31 -24.31 -2.96 -0.34
CA GLU A 31 -24.04 -1.66 0.26
C GLU A 31 -23.62 -0.64 -0.80
N GLN A 32 -22.75 -1.05 -1.72
CA GLN A 32 -22.27 -0.19 -2.80
C GLN A 32 -23.38 0.17 -3.80
N ASP A 33 -24.26 -0.77 -4.17
CA ASP A 33 -25.43 -0.52 -5.04
C ASP A 33 -26.38 0.53 -4.42
N ILE A 34 -26.65 0.39 -3.12
CA ILE A 34 -27.54 1.31 -2.40
C ILE A 34 -26.90 2.70 -2.30
N ILE A 35 -25.62 2.80 -1.94
CA ILE A 35 -24.89 4.07 -1.87
C ILE A 35 -24.81 4.74 -3.26
N GLY A 36 -24.50 3.96 -4.30
CA GLY A 36 -24.50 4.42 -5.69
C GLY A 36 -25.88 4.93 -6.13
N SER A 37 -26.93 4.25 -5.69
CA SER A 37 -28.33 4.63 -5.93
C SER A 37 -28.75 5.90 -5.19
N VAL A 38 -28.29 6.13 -3.96
CA VAL A 38 -28.49 7.41 -3.25
C VAL A 38 -27.86 8.56 -4.03
N ALA A 39 -26.61 8.40 -4.49
CA ALA A 39 -25.93 9.43 -5.28
C ALA A 39 -26.63 9.68 -6.63
N TRP A 40 -27.12 8.62 -7.29
CA TRP A 40 -27.87 8.74 -8.53
C TRP A 40 -29.20 9.47 -8.34
N ALA A 41 -29.93 9.20 -7.25
CA ALA A 41 -31.16 9.93 -6.93
C ALA A 41 -30.91 11.44 -6.78
N GLY A 42 -29.80 11.84 -6.14
CA GLY A 42 -29.39 13.24 -6.05
C GLY A 42 -29.06 13.85 -7.41
N ALA A 43 -28.40 13.09 -8.29
CA ALA A 43 -28.11 13.54 -9.66
C ALA A 43 -29.41 13.76 -10.47
N LEU A 44 -30.41 12.89 -10.31
CA LEU A 44 -31.73 13.03 -10.95
C LEU A 44 -32.52 14.23 -10.41
N GLU A 45 -32.37 14.59 -9.13
CA GLU A 45 -32.95 15.83 -8.57
C GLU A 45 -32.35 17.07 -9.24
N GLN A 46 -31.02 17.11 -9.43
CA GLN A 46 -30.33 18.24 -10.05
C GLN A 46 -30.80 18.52 -11.48
N VAL A 47 -31.18 17.48 -12.24
CA VAL A 47 -31.72 17.61 -13.61
C VAL A 47 -33.24 17.60 -13.67
N SER A 48 -33.93 17.77 -12.53
CA SER A 48 -35.39 17.86 -12.41
C SER A 48 -36.17 16.63 -12.92
N VAL A 49 -35.54 15.45 -12.94
CA VAL A 49 -36.24 14.17 -13.18
C VAL A 49 -37.00 13.76 -11.92
N LEU A 50 -36.41 14.02 -10.76
CA LEU A 50 -37.06 13.89 -9.45
C LEU A 50 -37.33 15.27 -8.87
N SER A 51 -38.50 15.44 -8.27
CA SER A 51 -38.74 16.58 -7.36
C SER A 51 -38.02 16.38 -6.03
N SER A 52 -37.85 17.45 -5.25
CA SER A 52 -37.16 17.35 -3.96
C SER A 52 -37.87 16.46 -2.94
N ASP A 53 -39.21 16.39 -3.00
CA ASP A 53 -39.98 15.47 -2.15
C ASP A 53 -39.78 14.00 -2.57
N GLU A 54 -39.76 13.74 -3.88
CA GLU A 54 -39.48 12.41 -4.44
C GLU A 54 -38.06 11.94 -4.11
N HIS A 55 -37.07 12.82 -4.25
CA HIS A 55 -35.68 12.53 -3.88
C HIS A 55 -35.57 12.16 -2.39
N LYS A 56 -36.14 12.96 -1.47
CA LYS A 56 -36.11 12.69 -0.03
C LYS A 56 -36.73 11.34 0.32
N LYS A 57 -37.87 11.00 -0.28
CA LYS A 57 -38.55 9.71 -0.04
C LYS A 57 -37.70 8.53 -0.53
N LEU A 58 -37.10 8.64 -1.72
CA LEU A 58 -36.21 7.61 -2.26
C LEU A 58 -34.99 7.40 -1.37
N VAL A 59 -34.31 8.48 -0.98
CA VAL A 59 -33.11 8.41 -0.16
C VAL A 59 -33.41 7.82 1.23
N SER A 60 -34.53 8.21 1.85
CA SER A 60 -34.96 7.61 3.13
C SER A 60 -35.15 6.09 3.00
N ALA A 61 -35.88 5.64 1.98
CA ALA A 61 -36.13 4.21 1.76
C ALA A 61 -34.86 3.43 1.41
N LEU A 62 -33.91 4.04 0.69
CA LEU A 62 -32.60 3.45 0.41
C LEU A 62 -31.76 3.29 1.68
N TYR A 63 -31.75 4.26 2.59
CA TYR A 63 -31.05 4.12 3.87
C TYR A 63 -31.71 3.10 4.79
N GLU A 64 -33.04 3.00 4.81
CA GLU A 64 -33.73 1.90 5.50
C GLU A 64 -33.31 0.54 4.95
N LEU A 65 -33.25 0.41 3.62
CA LEU A 65 -32.80 -0.82 2.97
C LEU A 65 -31.32 -1.12 3.26
N LEU A 66 -30.46 -0.11 3.36
CA LEU A 66 -29.05 -0.29 3.71
C LEU A 66 -28.90 -0.96 5.08
N GLU A 67 -29.67 -0.51 6.06
CA GLU A 67 -29.65 -1.10 7.41
C GLU A 67 -30.22 -2.53 7.42
N GLU A 68 -31.27 -2.79 6.64
CA GLU A 68 -31.83 -4.14 6.47
C GLU A 68 -30.82 -5.11 5.87
N VAL A 69 -30.12 -4.71 4.81
CA VAL A 69 -29.12 -5.56 4.16
C VAL A 69 -27.90 -5.79 5.05
N LYS A 70 -27.45 -4.79 5.82
CA LYS A 70 -26.37 -4.96 6.80
C LYS A 70 -26.75 -5.93 7.92
N ALA A 71 -28.02 -5.92 8.32
CA ALA A 71 -28.51 -6.79 9.39
C ALA A 71 -28.60 -8.27 8.95
N ASP A 72 -29.03 -8.53 7.71
CA ASP A 72 -29.12 -9.89 7.16
C ASP A 72 -28.71 -9.97 5.66
N PRO A 73 -27.40 -9.98 5.36
CA PRO A 73 -26.91 -10.12 3.99
C PRO A 73 -27.31 -11.45 3.34
N MET A 74 -27.58 -12.50 4.13
CA MET A 74 -27.93 -13.83 3.62
C MET A 74 -29.37 -13.91 3.13
N ALA A 75 -30.28 -13.12 3.71
CA ALA A 75 -31.63 -12.95 3.17
C ALA A 75 -31.60 -12.40 1.73
N VAL A 76 -30.66 -11.50 1.43
CA VAL A 76 -30.45 -10.96 0.08
C VAL A 76 -30.01 -12.06 -0.88
N ALA A 77 -28.95 -12.79 -0.52
CA ALA A 77 -28.35 -13.85 -1.34
C ALA A 77 -29.33 -14.97 -1.73
N THR A 78 -30.38 -15.19 -0.92
CA THR A 78 -31.37 -16.26 -1.09
C THR A 78 -32.74 -15.79 -1.59
N SER A 79 -32.89 -14.50 -1.92
CA SER A 79 -34.18 -13.90 -2.29
C SER A 79 -34.74 -14.35 -3.65
N GLY A 80 -33.94 -15.02 -4.49
CA GLY A 80 -34.34 -15.53 -5.80
C GLY A 80 -34.41 -14.48 -6.92
N ALA A 81 -33.97 -13.25 -6.65
CA ALA A 81 -33.71 -12.25 -7.69
C ALA A 81 -32.56 -12.69 -8.62
N GLU A 82 -32.48 -12.09 -9.81
CA GLU A 82 -31.42 -12.39 -10.79
C GLU A 82 -30.04 -11.92 -10.30
N ASP A 83 -30.00 -10.68 -9.79
CA ASP A 83 -28.81 -9.99 -9.32
C ASP A 83 -29.16 -9.05 -8.17
N ILE A 84 -28.14 -8.53 -7.49
CA ILE A 84 -28.30 -7.56 -6.39
C ILE A 84 -29.10 -6.32 -6.81
N HIS A 85 -28.87 -5.81 -8.02
CA HIS A 85 -29.51 -4.59 -8.50
C HIS A 85 -31.04 -4.79 -8.66
N SER A 86 -31.46 -5.96 -9.13
CA SER A 86 -32.87 -6.36 -9.25
C SER A 86 -33.51 -6.58 -7.88
N HIS A 87 -32.74 -7.12 -6.92
CA HIS A 87 -33.19 -7.23 -5.54
C HIS A 87 -33.46 -5.85 -4.92
N VAL A 88 -32.50 -4.93 -5.01
CA VAL A 88 -32.63 -3.56 -4.47
C VAL A 88 -33.81 -2.83 -5.11
N GLU A 89 -33.97 -2.95 -6.43
CA GLU A 89 -35.11 -2.32 -7.11
C GLU A 89 -36.46 -2.91 -6.67
N ALA A 90 -36.56 -4.23 -6.51
CA ALA A 90 -37.78 -4.88 -6.05
C ALA A 90 -38.13 -4.45 -4.61
N ALA A 91 -37.15 -4.48 -3.70
CA ALA A 91 -37.33 -4.03 -2.32
C ALA A 91 -37.71 -2.54 -2.25
N LEU A 92 -37.14 -1.70 -3.11
CA LEU A 92 -37.48 -0.28 -3.17
C LEU A 92 -38.89 -0.05 -3.72
N ILE A 93 -39.35 -0.84 -4.70
CA ILE A 93 -40.73 -0.80 -5.20
C ILE A 93 -41.71 -1.18 -4.09
N GLU A 94 -41.40 -2.17 -3.26
CA GLU A 94 -42.25 -2.53 -2.12
C GLU A 94 -42.39 -1.37 -1.11
N LYS A 95 -41.32 -0.59 -0.92
CA LYS A 95 -41.30 0.56 0.02
C LYS A 95 -41.97 1.83 -0.53
N VAL A 96 -41.71 2.20 -1.79
CA VAL A 96 -42.13 3.50 -2.35
C VAL A 96 -42.93 3.42 -3.66
N GLY A 97 -43.30 2.21 -4.10
CA GLY A 97 -44.16 1.99 -5.26
C GLY A 97 -43.54 2.46 -6.58
N ASP A 98 -44.34 3.07 -7.44
CA ASP A 98 -43.91 3.54 -8.77
C ASP A 98 -42.79 4.59 -8.73
N LEU A 99 -42.58 5.26 -7.59
CA LEU A 99 -41.47 6.17 -7.42
C LEU A 99 -40.12 5.46 -7.57
N ALA A 100 -39.98 4.22 -7.09
CA ALA A 100 -38.75 3.44 -7.24
C ALA A 100 -38.36 3.23 -8.70
N LYS A 101 -39.35 3.07 -9.59
CA LYS A 101 -39.14 2.87 -11.03
C LYS A 101 -38.54 4.10 -11.71
N LYS A 102 -38.68 5.30 -11.13
CA LYS A 102 -38.02 6.51 -11.63
C LYS A 102 -36.52 6.51 -11.39
N LEU A 103 -36.03 5.77 -10.40
CA LEU A 103 -34.61 5.79 -10.01
C LEU A 103 -33.70 5.29 -11.14
N HIS A 104 -34.14 4.32 -11.96
CA HIS A 104 -33.32 3.80 -13.06
C HIS A 104 -33.26 4.73 -14.29
N THR A 105 -33.97 5.87 -14.28
CA THR A 105 -33.99 6.82 -15.39
C THR A 105 -32.56 7.26 -15.73
N GLY A 106 -32.15 7.11 -17.00
CA GLY A 106 -30.84 7.56 -17.48
C GLY A 106 -29.64 6.73 -17.03
N ARG A 107 -29.84 5.62 -16.31
CA ARG A 107 -28.82 4.69 -15.81
C ARG A 107 -28.92 3.34 -16.55
N SER A 108 -27.85 2.55 -16.51
CA SER A 108 -27.85 1.15 -16.97
C SER A 108 -27.28 0.24 -15.87
N ARG A 109 -27.51 -1.07 -15.97
CA ARG A 109 -26.76 -2.02 -15.14
C ARG A 109 -25.27 -2.00 -15.46
N ASN A 110 -24.87 -1.64 -16.68
CA ASN A 110 -23.47 -1.67 -17.09
C ASN A 110 -22.61 -0.63 -16.35
N ASP A 111 -23.08 0.62 -16.23
CA ASP A 111 -22.38 1.67 -15.49
C ASP A 111 -22.64 1.61 -13.98
N GLN A 112 -23.78 1.05 -13.57
CA GLN A 112 -24.08 0.76 -12.17
C GLN A 112 -23.13 -0.29 -11.60
N VAL A 113 -23.07 -1.50 -12.17
CA VAL A 113 -22.20 -2.57 -11.65
C VAL A 113 -20.72 -2.18 -11.70
N ALA A 114 -20.30 -1.42 -12.71
CA ALA A 114 -18.94 -0.91 -12.81
C ALA A 114 -18.62 0.10 -11.68
N THR A 115 -19.61 0.88 -11.24
CA THR A 115 -19.48 1.79 -10.10
C THR A 115 -19.40 1.01 -8.79
N ASP A 116 -20.37 0.12 -8.57
CA ASP A 116 -20.51 -0.64 -7.32
C ASP A 116 -19.26 -1.48 -7.06
N PHE A 117 -18.73 -2.09 -8.12
CA PHE A 117 -17.57 -2.93 -8.03
C PHE A 117 -16.28 -2.15 -7.72
N ARG A 118 -16.12 -0.93 -8.26
CA ARG A 118 -14.98 -0.07 -7.90
C ARG A 118 -15.06 0.44 -6.47
N LEU A 119 -16.27 0.76 -5.99
CA LEU A 119 -16.48 1.11 -4.58
C LEU A 119 -16.05 -0.05 -3.68
N TRP A 120 -16.51 -1.26 -3.96
CA TRP A 120 -16.15 -2.46 -3.19
C TRP A 120 -14.65 -2.75 -3.22
N CYS A 121 -14.03 -2.62 -4.40
CA CYS A 121 -12.59 -2.80 -4.56
C CYS A 121 -11.79 -1.77 -3.75
N ARG A 122 -12.23 -0.51 -3.72
CA ARG A 122 -11.59 0.56 -2.96
C ARG A 122 -11.63 0.28 -1.46
N ASP A 123 -12.80 -0.06 -0.94
CA ASP A 123 -12.97 -0.35 0.49
C ASP A 123 -12.15 -1.59 0.90
N THR A 124 -12.11 -2.61 0.05
CA THR A 124 -11.32 -3.83 0.29
C THR A 124 -9.81 -3.57 0.23
N ALA A 125 -9.36 -2.76 -0.72
CA ALA A 125 -7.96 -2.34 -0.81
C ALA A 125 -7.50 -1.56 0.43
N ASP A 126 -8.36 -0.70 0.99
CA ASP A 126 -8.07 0.04 2.23
C ASP A 126 -7.85 -0.90 3.42
N HIS A 127 -8.65 -1.95 3.56
CA HIS A 127 -8.46 -2.96 4.60
C HIS A 127 -7.13 -3.70 4.44
N ILE A 128 -6.76 -4.05 3.21
CA ILE A 128 -5.50 -4.74 2.93
C ILE A 128 -4.29 -3.83 3.18
N LEU A 129 -4.35 -2.55 2.78
CA LEU A 129 -3.28 -1.58 3.09
C LEU A 129 -3.02 -1.49 4.59
N LYS A 130 -4.08 -1.39 5.40
CA LYS A 130 -3.97 -1.40 6.88
C LYS A 130 -3.34 -2.69 7.39
N ALA A 131 -3.74 -3.85 6.85
CA ALA A 131 -3.19 -5.14 7.25
C ALA A 131 -1.70 -5.30 6.87
N ILE A 132 -1.30 -4.83 5.69
CA ILE A 132 0.12 -4.81 5.27
C ILE A 132 0.93 -3.91 6.21
N ALA A 133 0.42 -2.72 6.55
CA ALA A 133 1.07 -1.81 7.49
C ALA A 133 1.28 -2.45 8.87
N GLN A 134 0.27 -3.16 9.38
CA GLN A 134 0.36 -3.91 10.64
C GLN A 134 1.34 -5.09 10.55
N LEU A 135 1.37 -5.84 9.45
CA LEU A 135 2.33 -6.93 9.27
C LEU A 135 3.78 -6.42 9.24
N LYS A 136 4.03 -5.30 8.55
CA LYS A 136 5.34 -4.62 8.63
C LYS A 136 5.70 -4.28 10.07
N ALA A 137 4.73 -3.81 10.88
CA ALA A 137 4.97 -3.47 12.29
C ALA A 137 5.36 -4.68 13.12
N GLU A 138 4.70 -5.82 12.92
CA GLU A 138 5.07 -7.07 13.58
C GLU A 138 6.50 -7.52 13.20
N PHE A 139 6.88 -7.41 11.93
CA PHE A 139 8.26 -7.70 11.50
C PHE A 139 9.29 -6.73 12.08
N ILE A 140 8.98 -5.43 12.12
CA ILE A 140 9.88 -4.41 12.67
C ILE A 140 10.03 -4.60 14.18
N GLY A 141 8.95 -4.91 14.90
CA GLY A 141 8.99 -5.25 16.32
C GLY A 141 9.82 -6.52 16.59
N LEU A 142 9.66 -7.55 15.75
CA LEU A 142 10.49 -8.75 15.81
C LEU A 142 11.96 -8.45 15.51
N ALA A 143 12.25 -7.63 14.49
CA ALA A 143 13.60 -7.22 14.15
C ALA A 143 14.28 -6.46 15.30
N GLU A 144 13.56 -5.56 15.97
CA GLU A 144 14.04 -4.83 17.14
C GLU A 144 14.37 -5.78 18.30
N ARG A 145 13.49 -6.74 18.57
CA ARG A 145 13.68 -7.76 19.62
C ARG A 145 14.92 -8.63 19.37
N GLU A 146 15.22 -8.90 18.10
CA GLU A 146 16.28 -9.82 17.66
C GLU A 146 17.49 -9.10 17.02
N LEU A 147 17.74 -7.82 17.35
CA LEU A 147 18.74 -6.98 16.67
C LEU A 147 20.14 -7.60 16.57
N GLY A 148 20.57 -8.36 17.57
CA GLY A 148 21.89 -9.02 17.61
C GLY A 148 21.86 -10.54 17.41
N THR A 149 20.68 -11.13 17.17
CA THR A 149 20.57 -12.59 17.08
C THR A 149 21.16 -13.08 15.77
N ILE A 150 22.20 -13.90 15.83
CA ILE A 150 22.85 -14.49 14.66
C ILE A 150 21.92 -15.53 14.01
N LEU A 151 21.88 -15.55 12.68
CA LEU A 151 21.20 -16.53 11.85
C LEU A 151 22.16 -16.98 10.73
N PRO A 152 22.26 -18.29 10.41
CA PRO A 152 22.97 -18.70 9.20
C PRO A 152 22.25 -18.16 7.96
N GLY A 153 22.95 -17.40 7.12
CA GLY A 153 22.43 -16.98 5.83
C GLY A 153 22.44 -18.15 4.83
N TYR A 154 21.48 -18.15 3.91
CA TYR A 154 21.30 -19.24 2.96
C TYR A 154 21.29 -18.77 1.51
N THR A 155 22.02 -19.49 0.66
CA THR A 155 21.82 -19.51 -0.79
C THR A 155 21.76 -20.96 -1.24
N HIS A 156 20.80 -21.32 -2.10
CA HIS A 156 20.54 -22.73 -2.46
C HIS A 156 20.27 -23.66 -1.26
N LEU A 157 19.75 -23.10 -0.15
CA LEU A 157 19.59 -23.81 1.13
C LEU A 157 20.91 -24.36 1.73
N GLN A 158 22.06 -23.92 1.19
CA GLN A 158 23.39 -24.12 1.76
C GLN A 158 23.75 -22.95 2.65
N ARG A 159 24.46 -23.23 3.75
CA ARG A 159 24.97 -22.19 4.65
C ARG A 159 25.98 -21.34 3.87
N ALA A 160 25.68 -20.06 3.75
CA ALA A 160 26.51 -19.07 3.08
C ALA A 160 27.29 -18.28 4.14
N GLN A 161 26.90 -17.03 4.38
CA GLN A 161 27.52 -16.17 5.38
C GLN A 161 26.58 -15.96 6.57
N PRO A 162 27.08 -15.76 7.80
CA PRO A 162 26.25 -15.36 8.93
C PRO A 162 25.55 -14.03 8.64
N VAL A 163 24.29 -13.93 9.06
CA VAL A 163 23.48 -12.71 9.03
C VAL A 163 22.81 -12.50 10.39
N LEU A 164 22.14 -11.36 10.57
CA LEU A 164 21.29 -11.13 11.74
C LEU A 164 19.86 -11.59 11.44
N PHE A 165 19.18 -12.18 12.43
CA PHE A 165 17.76 -12.51 12.32
C PHE A 165 16.92 -11.27 12.06
N SER A 166 17.28 -10.14 12.67
CA SER A 166 16.71 -8.82 12.38
C SER A 166 16.90 -8.40 10.92
N HIS A 167 18.02 -8.76 10.28
CA HIS A 167 18.25 -8.51 8.85
C HIS A 167 17.28 -9.33 7.97
N TRP A 168 17.03 -10.60 8.34
CA TRP A 168 16.01 -11.44 7.69
C TRP A 168 14.60 -10.86 7.83
N CYS A 169 14.22 -10.35 9.01
CA CYS A 169 12.93 -9.67 9.21
C CYS A 169 12.80 -8.45 8.30
N MET A 170 13.83 -7.61 8.24
CA MET A 170 13.81 -6.39 7.43
C MET A 170 13.75 -6.69 5.92
N ALA A 171 14.24 -7.85 5.47
CA ALA A 171 14.05 -8.27 4.07
C ALA A 171 12.57 -8.43 3.70
N TYR A 172 11.73 -8.94 4.61
CA TYR A 172 10.29 -9.04 4.39
C TYR A 172 9.57 -7.70 4.53
N VAL A 173 10.04 -6.79 5.38
CA VAL A 173 9.54 -5.41 5.44
C VAL A 173 9.67 -4.74 4.06
N GLU A 174 10.84 -4.84 3.42
CA GLU A 174 11.09 -4.31 2.08
C GLU A 174 10.17 -4.91 1.00
N MET A 175 9.85 -6.21 1.09
CA MET A 175 8.89 -6.85 0.19
C MET A 175 7.49 -6.26 0.36
N LEU A 176 7.04 -6.12 1.61
CA LEU A 176 5.73 -5.58 1.96
C LEU A 176 5.61 -4.09 1.64
N GLU A 177 6.68 -3.30 1.73
CA GLU A 177 6.68 -1.90 1.29
C GLU A 177 6.38 -1.76 -0.20
N ARG A 178 6.92 -2.67 -1.03
CA ARG A 178 6.60 -2.69 -2.46
C ARG A 178 5.19 -3.21 -2.75
N ASP A 179 4.62 -4.03 -1.87
CA ASP A 179 3.22 -4.48 -2.01
C ASP A 179 2.26 -3.34 -1.69
N GLU A 180 2.53 -2.62 -0.60
CA GLU A 180 1.79 -1.42 -0.21
C GLU A 180 1.80 -0.36 -1.32
N SER A 181 2.97 -0.01 -1.86
CA SER A 181 3.05 1.03 -2.89
C SER A 181 2.32 0.64 -4.18
N ARG A 182 2.40 -0.63 -4.61
CA ARG A 182 1.63 -1.12 -5.77
C ARG A 182 0.14 -1.02 -5.54
N LEU A 183 -0.34 -1.39 -4.34
CA LEU A 183 -1.75 -1.33 -4.01
C LEU A 183 -2.26 0.12 -3.93
N GLN A 184 -1.47 1.04 -3.37
CA GLN A 184 -1.77 2.48 -3.38
C GLN A 184 -1.88 3.02 -4.82
N ASP A 185 -0.95 2.64 -5.69
CA ASP A 185 -0.95 3.03 -7.10
C ASP A 185 -2.17 2.48 -7.86
N ALA A 186 -2.51 1.20 -7.64
CA ALA A 186 -3.70 0.56 -8.21
C ALA A 186 -4.99 1.24 -7.74
N GLN A 187 -5.07 1.56 -6.44
CA GLN A 187 -6.20 2.27 -5.86
C GLN A 187 -6.36 3.67 -6.47
N ALA A 188 -5.25 4.40 -6.67
CA ALA A 188 -5.29 5.70 -7.32
C ALA A 188 -5.79 5.63 -8.77
N ARG A 189 -5.35 4.61 -9.55
CA ARG A 189 -5.81 4.41 -10.93
C ARG A 189 -7.28 4.01 -11.02
N MET A 190 -7.76 3.15 -10.12
CA MET A 190 -9.13 2.67 -10.19
C MET A 190 -10.18 3.67 -9.70
N ASN A 191 -9.77 4.73 -8.98
CA ASN A 191 -10.68 5.68 -8.33
C ASN A 191 -11.30 6.73 -9.28
N TYR A 192 -11.83 6.27 -10.42
CA TYR A 192 -12.63 7.06 -11.36
C TYR A 192 -14.04 6.47 -11.52
N CYS A 193 -15.05 7.33 -11.46
CA CYS A 193 -16.47 6.95 -11.45
C CYS A 193 -17.02 6.70 -12.87
N PRO A 194 -17.51 5.49 -13.18
CA PRO A 194 -18.14 5.21 -14.46
C PRO A 194 -19.63 5.60 -14.51
N LEU A 195 -20.28 5.88 -13.36
CA LEU A 195 -21.71 6.23 -13.29
C LEU A 195 -22.07 7.41 -14.21
N GLY A 196 -23.17 7.28 -14.94
CA GLY A 196 -23.58 8.21 -16.00
C GLY A 196 -23.02 7.87 -17.39
N SER A 197 -22.29 6.76 -17.53
CA SER A 197 -21.90 6.20 -18.84
C SER A 197 -23.07 5.47 -19.54
N GLY A 198 -24.18 5.25 -18.83
CA GLY A 198 -25.33 4.52 -19.35
C GLY A 198 -24.94 3.11 -19.78
N ALA A 199 -25.60 2.59 -20.81
CA ALA A 199 -25.28 1.25 -21.30
C ALA A 199 -23.93 1.18 -22.04
N LEU A 200 -23.55 2.27 -22.73
CA LEU A 200 -22.30 2.40 -23.49
C LEU A 200 -22.02 3.81 -24.04
N ALA A 201 -23.05 4.65 -24.20
CA ALA A 201 -22.99 5.91 -24.97
C ALA A 201 -23.14 7.19 -24.12
N GLY A 202 -23.14 7.06 -22.80
CA GLY A 202 -23.46 8.15 -21.87
C GLY A 202 -24.95 8.25 -21.57
N THR A 203 -25.27 8.89 -20.45
CA THR A 203 -26.65 9.23 -20.09
C THR A 203 -27.21 10.32 -21.01
N ALA A 204 -28.51 10.24 -21.33
CA ALA A 204 -29.21 11.21 -22.18
C ALA A 204 -29.70 12.46 -21.41
N TYR A 205 -29.25 12.61 -20.16
CA TYR A 205 -29.61 13.72 -19.27
C TYR A 205 -28.37 14.59 -19.01
N PRO A 206 -28.52 15.90 -18.77
CA PRO A 206 -27.41 16.80 -18.49
C PRO A 206 -26.88 16.65 -17.05
N ILE A 207 -26.53 15.42 -16.67
CA ILE A 207 -26.00 15.06 -15.34
C ILE A 207 -24.55 15.55 -15.22
N ASP A 208 -24.23 16.27 -14.14
CA ASP A 208 -22.85 16.59 -13.80
C ASP A 208 -22.15 15.36 -13.22
N ARG A 209 -21.41 14.66 -14.08
CA ARG A 209 -20.65 13.47 -13.70
C ARG A 209 -19.46 13.77 -12.78
N HIS A 210 -18.92 14.98 -12.79
CA HIS A 210 -17.85 15.36 -11.85
C HIS A 210 -18.40 15.52 -10.44
N ALA A 211 -19.52 16.21 -10.28
CA ALA A 211 -20.22 16.32 -9.00
C ALA A 211 -20.64 14.94 -8.47
N LEU A 212 -21.18 14.07 -9.35
CA LEU A 212 -21.53 12.70 -9.00
C LEU A 212 -20.33 11.87 -8.53
N ALA A 213 -19.20 11.97 -9.24
CA ALA A 213 -17.97 11.28 -8.86
C ALA A 213 -17.46 11.73 -7.48
N GLN A 214 -17.44 13.05 -7.24
CA GLN A 214 -17.04 13.62 -5.95
C GLN A 214 -17.94 13.16 -4.80
N GLY A 215 -19.26 13.14 -5.01
CA GLY A 215 -20.23 12.67 -4.02
C GLY A 215 -20.03 11.21 -3.59
N LEU A 216 -19.43 10.39 -4.46
CA LEU A 216 -19.10 8.98 -4.21
C LEU A 216 -17.63 8.76 -3.77
N GLY A 217 -16.88 9.84 -3.55
CA GLY A 217 -15.47 9.79 -3.12
C GLY A 217 -14.48 9.40 -4.23
N PHE A 218 -14.90 9.42 -5.50
CA PHE A 218 -13.99 9.21 -6.63
C PHE A 218 -13.16 10.46 -6.93
N THR A 219 -11.97 10.26 -7.51
CA THR A 219 -11.10 11.36 -7.95
C THR A 219 -11.69 12.14 -9.12
N GLY A 220 -12.49 11.48 -9.96
CA GLY A 220 -13.20 12.13 -11.06
C GLY A 220 -14.07 11.14 -11.84
N ALA A 221 -14.74 11.63 -12.88
CA ALA A 221 -15.52 10.80 -13.79
C ALA A 221 -14.61 10.14 -14.86
N THR A 222 -14.98 8.95 -15.34
CA THR A 222 -14.35 8.36 -16.52
C THR A 222 -14.56 9.24 -17.76
N LYS A 223 -13.61 9.26 -18.70
CA LYS A 223 -13.63 10.19 -19.84
C LYS A 223 -14.35 9.64 -21.07
N ASN A 224 -14.60 8.34 -21.12
CA ASN A 224 -15.21 7.68 -22.27
C ASN A 224 -16.23 6.64 -21.75
N SER A 225 -17.45 6.64 -22.30
CA SER A 225 -18.52 5.77 -21.83
C SER A 225 -18.38 4.32 -22.29
N LEU A 226 -17.80 4.08 -23.48
CA LEU A 226 -17.52 2.71 -23.95
C LEU A 226 -16.53 2.04 -23.00
N ASP A 227 -15.43 2.76 -22.72
CA ASP A 227 -14.41 2.35 -21.76
C ASP A 227 -14.99 2.20 -20.33
N GLY A 228 -15.74 3.19 -19.85
CA GLY A 228 -16.28 3.19 -18.49
C GLY A 228 -17.15 1.98 -18.15
N VAL A 229 -17.82 1.38 -19.14
CA VAL A 229 -18.62 0.17 -18.96
C VAL A 229 -17.86 -1.12 -19.27
N SER A 230 -16.79 -1.06 -20.07
CA SER A 230 -16.00 -2.23 -20.49
C SER A 230 -14.72 -2.45 -19.69
N ASP A 231 -14.26 -1.46 -18.92
CA ASP A 231 -12.98 -1.49 -18.21
C ASP A 231 -13.02 -2.45 -17.01
N ARG A 232 -12.05 -3.36 -16.96
CA ARG A 232 -11.74 -4.27 -15.84
C ARG A 232 -10.24 -4.33 -15.51
N ASP A 233 -9.46 -3.35 -15.97
CA ASP A 233 -8.04 -3.26 -15.66
C ASP A 233 -7.80 -3.18 -14.15
N PHE A 234 -8.69 -2.51 -13.41
CA PHE A 234 -8.60 -2.45 -11.96
C PHE A 234 -8.70 -3.83 -11.28
N VAL A 235 -9.50 -4.75 -11.81
CA VAL A 235 -9.64 -6.12 -11.29
C VAL A 235 -8.35 -6.89 -11.54
N VAL A 236 -7.85 -6.82 -12.78
CA VAL A 236 -6.59 -7.45 -13.20
C VAL A 236 -5.43 -6.94 -12.36
N GLU A 237 -5.36 -5.63 -12.14
CA GLU A 237 -4.29 -5.00 -11.40
C GLU A 237 -4.31 -5.36 -9.91
N LEU A 238 -5.49 -5.37 -9.27
CA LEU A 238 -5.63 -5.82 -7.89
C LEU A 238 -5.26 -7.30 -7.73
N LEU A 239 -5.69 -8.16 -8.65
CA LEU A 239 -5.32 -9.59 -8.66
C LEU A 239 -3.81 -9.79 -8.88
N SER A 240 -3.17 -8.93 -9.67
CA SER A 240 -1.71 -8.90 -9.85
C SER A 240 -0.99 -8.49 -8.56
N CYS A 241 -1.44 -7.41 -7.90
CA CYS A 241 -0.94 -6.98 -6.58
C CYS A 241 -1.06 -8.12 -5.54
N ALA A 242 -2.23 -8.74 -5.45
CA ALA A 242 -2.47 -9.86 -4.55
C ALA A 242 -1.56 -11.05 -4.86
N SER A 243 -1.40 -11.40 -6.15
CA SER A 243 -0.55 -12.53 -6.57
C SER A 243 0.92 -12.32 -6.19
N ILE A 244 1.45 -11.11 -6.41
CA ILE A 244 2.84 -10.77 -6.06
C ILE A 244 3.03 -10.82 -4.54
N SER A 245 2.11 -10.22 -3.78
CA SER A 245 2.21 -10.23 -2.32
C SER A 245 2.09 -11.65 -1.73
N MET A 246 1.21 -12.47 -2.29
CA MET A 246 1.09 -13.89 -1.91
C MET A 246 2.35 -14.70 -2.24
N ILE A 247 3.15 -14.31 -3.24
CA ILE A 247 4.48 -14.90 -3.48
C ILE A 247 5.47 -14.48 -2.39
N HIS A 248 5.43 -13.22 -1.93
CA HIS A 248 6.25 -12.80 -0.79
C HIS A 248 5.88 -13.57 0.48
N LEU A 249 4.59 -13.70 0.78
CA LEU A 249 4.09 -14.49 1.92
C LEU A 249 4.42 -15.98 1.80
N SER A 250 4.44 -16.54 0.58
CA SER A 250 4.85 -17.94 0.39
C SER A 250 6.34 -18.16 0.66
N ARG A 251 7.19 -17.18 0.30
CA ARG A 251 8.64 -17.24 0.62
C ARG A 251 8.89 -17.15 2.12
N MET A 252 8.18 -16.25 2.81
CA MET A 252 8.20 -16.17 4.28
C MET A 252 7.79 -17.50 4.90
N SER A 253 6.71 -18.09 4.38
CA SER A 253 6.21 -19.37 4.85
C SER A 253 7.24 -20.48 4.67
N GLU A 254 7.92 -20.53 3.52
CA GLU A 254 8.98 -21.51 3.25
C GLU A 254 10.13 -21.40 4.25
N ASP A 255 10.64 -20.18 4.48
CA ASP A 255 11.72 -19.93 5.44
C ASP A 255 11.33 -20.39 6.84
N LEU A 256 10.14 -19.99 7.30
CA LEU A 256 9.66 -20.31 8.65
C LEU A 256 9.33 -21.81 8.81
N ILE A 257 8.81 -22.48 7.79
CA ILE A 257 8.61 -23.93 7.79
C ILE A 257 9.96 -24.64 7.93
N PHE A 258 10.97 -24.22 7.15
CA PHE A 258 12.32 -24.75 7.26
C PHE A 258 12.94 -24.48 8.64
N TYR A 259 12.86 -23.25 9.15
CA TYR A 259 13.40 -22.86 10.46
C TYR A 259 12.72 -23.60 11.62
N ASN A 260 11.45 -23.99 11.49
CA ASN A 260 10.69 -24.73 12.50
C ASN A 260 10.90 -26.26 12.42
N SER A 261 11.61 -26.76 11.40
CA SER A 261 11.93 -28.20 11.26
C SER A 261 12.74 -28.73 12.45
N GLY A 262 12.74 -30.05 12.63
CA GLY A 262 13.59 -30.68 13.66
C GLY A 262 15.08 -30.52 13.35
N GLU A 263 15.43 -30.52 12.06
CA GLU A 263 16.78 -30.43 11.52
C GLU A 263 17.41 -29.04 11.74
N ALA A 264 16.65 -27.97 11.51
CA ALA A 264 17.11 -26.60 11.78
C ALA A 264 16.86 -26.22 13.25
N GLY A 265 15.60 -26.30 13.68
CA GLY A 265 15.18 -25.96 15.04
C GLY A 265 15.52 -24.53 15.45
N PHE A 266 15.57 -23.59 14.50
CA PHE A 266 15.94 -22.19 14.71
C PHE A 266 14.85 -21.39 15.40
N ILE A 267 13.60 -21.79 15.20
CA ILE A 267 12.44 -21.13 15.80
C ILE A 267 11.52 -22.13 16.47
N GLU A 268 10.58 -21.60 17.22
CA GLU A 268 9.38 -22.31 17.64
C GLU A 268 8.16 -21.42 17.43
N LEU A 269 7.18 -21.94 16.71
CA LEU A 269 5.89 -21.29 16.52
C LEU A 269 5.00 -21.46 17.74
N ALA A 270 4.12 -20.48 17.96
CA ALA A 270 3.15 -20.51 19.04
C ALA A 270 2.04 -21.56 18.82
N ASP A 271 1.45 -22.05 19.91
CA ASP A 271 0.44 -23.11 19.88
C ASP A 271 -0.85 -22.66 19.16
N ASN A 272 -1.19 -21.37 19.20
CA ASN A 272 -2.38 -20.81 18.56
C ASN A 272 -2.32 -20.73 17.02
N VAL A 273 -1.15 -21.00 16.43
CA VAL A 273 -0.93 -20.99 14.97
C VAL A 273 -0.39 -22.33 14.46
N THR A 274 -0.36 -23.36 15.31
CA THR A 274 0.12 -24.70 14.98
C THR A 274 -0.92 -25.76 15.37
N SER A 275 -0.81 -26.94 14.77
CA SER A 275 -1.55 -28.12 15.21
C SER A 275 -0.62 -29.19 15.76
N GLY A 276 -1.17 -30.08 16.58
CA GLY A 276 -0.50 -31.27 17.08
C GLY A 276 -0.88 -32.53 16.31
N SER A 277 -0.12 -33.61 16.51
CA SER A 277 -0.56 -34.95 16.11
C SER A 277 -1.16 -35.70 17.30
N SER A 278 -2.31 -36.34 17.10
CA SER A 278 -2.89 -37.25 18.10
C SER A 278 -2.02 -38.48 18.40
N LEU A 279 -1.10 -38.84 17.49
CA LEU A 279 -0.18 -39.97 17.63
C LEU A 279 1.20 -39.56 18.17
N MET A 280 1.65 -38.33 17.87
CA MET A 280 3.00 -37.86 18.16
C MET A 280 2.96 -36.51 18.92
N PRO A 281 2.93 -36.52 20.26
CA PRO A 281 2.72 -35.33 21.07
C PRO A 281 3.84 -34.28 20.97
N GLN A 282 5.03 -34.65 20.50
CA GLN A 282 6.15 -33.74 20.28
C GLN A 282 6.04 -32.93 18.96
N LYS A 283 5.15 -33.32 18.04
CA LYS A 283 5.09 -32.75 16.68
C LYS A 283 4.18 -31.51 16.65
N LYS A 284 4.78 -30.34 16.41
CA LYS A 284 4.07 -29.09 16.10
C LYS A 284 4.13 -28.83 14.59
N ASN A 285 2.99 -28.94 13.91
CA ASN A 285 2.91 -28.72 12.46
C ASN A 285 2.69 -27.22 12.15
N PRO A 286 3.42 -26.63 11.20
CA PRO A 286 3.28 -25.24 10.79
C PRO A 286 2.08 -25.00 9.85
N ASP A 287 0.90 -25.54 10.18
CA ASP A 287 -0.27 -25.57 9.30
C ASP A 287 -0.66 -24.19 8.74
N ALA A 288 -0.57 -23.14 9.58
CA ALA A 288 -0.84 -21.77 9.17
C ALA A 288 0.06 -21.31 8.00
N LEU A 289 1.35 -21.62 8.07
CA LEU A 289 2.34 -21.27 7.05
C LEU A 289 2.17 -22.14 5.80
N GLU A 290 1.85 -23.43 5.97
CA GLU A 290 1.53 -24.32 4.85
C GLU A 290 0.31 -23.83 4.07
N LEU A 291 -0.74 -23.39 4.78
CA LEU A 291 -1.95 -22.82 4.18
C LEU A 291 -1.69 -21.47 3.50
N ILE A 292 -0.88 -20.58 4.09
CA ILE A 292 -0.48 -19.32 3.43
C ILE A 292 0.20 -19.61 2.09
N ARG A 293 1.22 -20.49 2.09
CA ARG A 293 1.92 -20.92 0.86
C ARG A 293 0.99 -21.61 -0.14
N GLY A 294 0.08 -22.48 0.32
CA GLY A 294 -0.88 -23.18 -0.55
C GLY A 294 -1.91 -22.24 -1.18
N LYS A 295 -2.36 -21.21 -0.44
CA LYS A 295 -3.32 -20.21 -0.91
C LYS A 295 -2.75 -19.27 -1.97
N THR A 296 -1.43 -19.24 -2.19
CA THR A 296 -0.84 -18.50 -3.31
C THR A 296 -1.36 -18.99 -4.67
N GLY A 297 -1.59 -20.30 -4.81
CA GLY A 297 -2.07 -20.89 -6.07
C GLY A 297 -3.47 -20.42 -6.50
N ARG A 298 -4.41 -20.31 -5.55
CA ARG A 298 -5.79 -19.88 -5.86
C ARG A 298 -5.86 -18.39 -6.23
N VAL A 299 -5.08 -17.54 -5.56
CA VAL A 299 -5.01 -16.09 -5.86
C VAL A 299 -4.44 -15.87 -7.26
N PHE A 300 -3.34 -16.56 -7.60
CA PHE A 300 -2.79 -16.51 -8.96
C PHE A 300 -3.75 -17.11 -10.00
N GLY A 301 -4.48 -18.17 -9.64
CA GLY A 301 -5.52 -18.76 -10.49
C GLY A 301 -6.60 -17.75 -10.90
N ALA A 302 -7.08 -16.95 -9.95
CA ALA A 302 -8.04 -15.87 -10.23
C ALA A 302 -7.46 -14.82 -11.19
N PHE A 303 -6.21 -14.39 -10.99
CA PHE A 303 -5.51 -13.50 -11.92
C PHE A 303 -5.45 -14.08 -13.34
N SER A 304 -5.02 -15.33 -13.47
CA SER A 304 -4.89 -16.00 -14.77
C SER A 304 -6.25 -16.15 -15.47
N ALA A 305 -7.31 -16.47 -14.72
CA ALA A 305 -8.66 -16.61 -15.25
C ALA A 305 -9.18 -15.27 -15.78
N MET A 306 -9.08 -14.19 -14.99
CA MET A 306 -9.54 -12.85 -15.38
C MET A 306 -8.84 -12.36 -16.65
N MET A 307 -7.52 -12.55 -16.74
CA MET A 307 -6.74 -12.22 -17.94
C MET A 307 -7.24 -12.97 -19.18
N MET A 308 -7.62 -14.24 -19.04
CA MET A 308 -8.13 -15.04 -20.14
C MET A 308 -9.55 -14.63 -20.54
N THR A 309 -10.42 -14.32 -19.58
CA THR A 309 -11.79 -13.85 -19.82
C THR A 309 -11.81 -12.53 -20.61
N LEU A 310 -10.90 -11.59 -20.29
CA LEU A 310 -10.84 -10.30 -20.99
C LEU A 310 -10.18 -10.36 -22.37
N LYS A 311 -9.42 -11.42 -22.66
CA LYS A 311 -8.63 -11.51 -23.89
C LYS A 311 -9.54 -11.49 -25.12
N ALA A 312 -9.28 -10.51 -26.00
CA ALA A 312 -9.98 -10.33 -27.29
C ALA A 312 -11.50 -10.13 -27.18
N LEU A 313 -12.00 -9.65 -26.04
CA LEU A 313 -13.39 -9.30 -25.86
C LEU A 313 -13.72 -8.02 -26.66
N PRO A 314 -14.75 -8.02 -27.53
CA PRO A 314 -15.10 -6.83 -28.29
C PRO A 314 -15.71 -5.75 -27.39
N LEU A 315 -15.56 -4.47 -27.73
CA LEU A 315 -16.25 -3.41 -27.00
C LEU A 315 -17.78 -3.47 -27.22
N ALA A 316 -18.61 -3.03 -26.27
CA ALA A 316 -18.25 -2.46 -24.96
C ALA A 316 -18.46 -3.45 -23.81
N TYR A 317 -19.68 -3.59 -23.29
CA TYR A 317 -20.01 -4.59 -22.27
C TYR A 317 -20.40 -5.93 -22.91
N ASN A 318 -19.89 -7.04 -22.36
CA ASN A 318 -20.30 -8.40 -22.72
C ASN A 318 -20.57 -9.19 -21.43
N LYS A 319 -21.46 -10.18 -21.50
CA LYS A 319 -21.89 -10.96 -20.33
C LYS A 319 -20.74 -11.75 -19.69
N ASP A 320 -19.68 -12.06 -20.45
CA ASP A 320 -18.42 -12.63 -19.97
C ASP A 320 -17.84 -11.84 -18.77
N MET A 321 -18.08 -10.53 -18.72
CA MET A 321 -17.64 -9.66 -17.63
C MET A 321 -18.43 -9.87 -16.32
N GLN A 322 -19.36 -10.83 -16.24
CA GLN A 322 -19.96 -11.25 -14.98
C GLN A 322 -18.98 -12.08 -14.13
N GLU A 323 -18.03 -12.77 -14.79
CA GLU A 323 -16.97 -13.60 -14.18
C GLU A 323 -15.89 -12.79 -13.43
N ASP A 324 -15.98 -11.46 -13.46
CA ASP A 324 -15.04 -10.56 -12.80
C ASP A 324 -15.13 -10.58 -11.27
N LYS A 325 -16.28 -11.01 -10.72
CA LYS A 325 -16.64 -10.92 -9.30
C LYS A 325 -16.13 -12.10 -8.49
N GLU A 326 -16.47 -13.33 -8.85
CA GLU A 326 -16.18 -14.51 -8.02
C GLU A 326 -14.69 -14.67 -7.74
N GLY A 327 -13.86 -14.49 -8.77
CA GLY A 327 -12.40 -14.57 -8.64
C GLY A 327 -11.83 -13.56 -7.65
N ILE A 328 -12.28 -12.30 -7.69
CA ILE A 328 -11.77 -11.27 -6.79
C ILE A 328 -12.39 -11.36 -5.38
N PHE A 329 -13.65 -11.77 -5.28
CA PHE A 329 -14.35 -12.03 -4.01
C PHE A 329 -13.73 -13.20 -3.26
N ASP A 330 -13.06 -14.14 -3.94
CA ASP A 330 -12.23 -15.15 -3.28
C ASP A 330 -10.81 -14.63 -2.99
N ALA A 331 -10.17 -14.00 -3.98
CA ALA A 331 -8.75 -13.68 -3.92
C ALA A 331 -8.42 -12.59 -2.88
N MET A 332 -9.18 -11.49 -2.84
CA MET A 332 -8.88 -10.36 -1.95
C MET A 332 -9.09 -10.72 -0.47
N PRO A 333 -10.21 -11.36 -0.06
CA PRO A 333 -10.35 -11.87 1.31
C PRO A 333 -9.35 -12.97 1.66
N THR A 334 -8.98 -13.84 0.71
CA THR A 334 -7.91 -14.83 0.91
C THR A 334 -6.57 -14.14 1.23
N TRP A 335 -6.20 -13.13 0.45
CA TRP A 335 -4.98 -12.36 0.67
C TRP A 335 -4.98 -11.67 2.04
N LEU A 336 -6.08 -10.99 2.39
CA LEU A 336 -6.26 -10.34 3.69
C LEU A 336 -6.13 -11.35 4.85
N ALA A 337 -6.80 -12.50 4.75
CA ALA A 337 -6.72 -13.55 5.76
C ALA A 337 -5.30 -14.11 5.92
N CYS A 338 -4.56 -14.27 4.81
CA CYS A 338 -3.17 -14.69 4.84
C CYS A 338 -2.26 -13.65 5.49
N ILE A 339 -2.48 -12.35 5.27
CA ILE A 339 -1.76 -11.29 5.98
C ILE A 339 -2.02 -11.36 7.49
N HIS A 340 -3.28 -11.45 7.92
CA HIS A 340 -3.62 -11.58 9.34
C HIS A 340 -3.01 -12.85 9.97
N MET A 341 -3.00 -13.97 9.24
CA MET A 341 -2.38 -15.19 9.74
C MET A 341 -0.85 -15.08 9.82
N ALA A 342 -0.22 -14.39 8.86
CA ALA A 342 1.20 -14.08 8.92
C ALA A 342 1.52 -13.22 10.16
N GLN A 343 0.72 -12.19 10.46
CA GLN A 343 0.87 -11.38 11.68
C GLN A 343 0.84 -12.26 12.94
N ALA A 344 -0.12 -13.17 13.04
CA ALA A 344 -0.23 -14.08 14.18
C ALA A 344 0.99 -15.01 14.31
N CYS A 345 1.53 -15.51 13.19
CA CYS A 345 2.73 -16.35 13.17
C CYS A 345 3.97 -15.58 13.65
N ILE A 346 4.16 -14.35 13.17
CA ILE A 346 5.30 -13.49 13.53
C ILE A 346 5.24 -13.06 14.99
N LYS A 347 4.06 -12.67 15.49
CA LYS A 347 3.89 -12.21 16.87
C LYS A 347 4.27 -13.25 17.92
N GLY A 348 3.94 -14.52 17.67
CA GLY A 348 4.14 -15.63 18.60
C GLY A 348 5.50 -16.34 18.50
N ILE A 349 6.34 -15.96 17.54
CA ILE A 349 7.58 -16.69 17.23
C ILE A 349 8.62 -16.57 18.36
N LYS A 350 9.24 -17.69 18.73
CA LYS A 350 10.39 -17.73 19.63
C LYS A 350 11.64 -18.13 18.85
N VAL A 351 12.64 -17.27 18.82
CA VAL A 351 13.93 -17.57 18.17
C VAL A 351 14.84 -18.30 19.15
N LYS A 352 15.45 -19.41 18.72
CA LYS A 352 16.37 -20.23 19.52
C LYS A 352 17.80 -19.78 19.23
N ALA A 353 18.18 -18.62 19.77
CA ALA A 353 19.44 -17.93 19.49
C ALA A 353 20.69 -18.83 19.61
N ASP A 354 20.74 -19.72 20.62
CA ASP A 354 21.86 -20.65 20.77
C ASP A 354 21.97 -21.64 19.60
N LYS A 355 20.82 -22.10 19.08
CA LYS A 355 20.79 -23.02 17.93
C LYS A 355 21.13 -22.32 16.63
N THR A 356 20.64 -21.10 16.43
CA THR A 356 20.97 -20.32 15.23
C THR A 356 22.45 -19.94 15.22
N LEU A 357 23.01 -19.52 16.36
CA LEU A 357 24.44 -19.27 16.50
C LEU A 357 25.27 -20.54 16.25
N ALA A 358 24.89 -21.68 16.84
CA ALA A 358 25.59 -22.94 16.63
C ALA A 358 25.57 -23.39 15.16
N ALA A 359 24.47 -23.14 14.43
CA ALA A 359 24.36 -23.46 13.02
C ALA A 359 25.09 -22.48 12.09
N ALA A 360 25.25 -21.22 12.51
CA ALA A 360 26.06 -20.23 11.83
C ALA A 360 27.56 -20.46 12.07
N LYS A 361 27.93 -21.13 13.18
CA LYS A 361 29.27 -21.67 13.42
C LYS A 361 29.49 -22.93 12.57
N GLY A 362 30.72 -23.09 12.08
CA GLY A 362 31.10 -24.23 11.25
C GLY A 362 30.61 -24.14 9.80
N GLY A 363 30.85 -25.21 9.03
CA GLY A 363 30.53 -25.26 7.59
C GLY A 363 31.41 -24.35 6.72
N HIS A 364 32.50 -23.81 7.28
CA HIS A 364 33.45 -22.92 6.59
C HIS A 364 32.79 -21.67 5.97
N ALA A 365 31.69 -21.20 6.57
CA ALA A 365 30.95 -20.01 6.17
C ALA A 365 31.81 -18.73 6.20
N ASN A 366 32.84 -18.71 7.05
CA ASN A 366 33.83 -17.65 7.19
C ASN A 366 35.01 -17.74 6.21
N ALA A 367 34.97 -18.66 5.24
CA ALA A 367 35.99 -18.75 4.19
C ALA A 367 36.08 -17.47 3.36
N THR A 368 34.96 -16.72 3.23
CA THR A 368 34.98 -15.47 2.47
C THR A 368 35.82 -14.39 3.16
N GLU A 369 35.75 -14.33 4.48
CA GLU A 369 36.52 -13.42 5.33
C GLU A 369 38.01 -13.68 5.21
N LEU A 370 38.39 -14.95 5.05
CA LEU A 370 39.77 -15.34 4.80
C LEU A 370 40.25 -14.87 3.41
N ALA A 371 39.37 -14.88 2.41
CA ALA A 371 39.69 -14.35 1.09
C ALA A 371 39.85 -12.81 1.14
N ASP A 372 38.96 -12.13 1.86
CA ASP A 372 39.03 -10.68 2.05
C ASP A 372 40.25 -10.26 2.90
N TYR A 373 40.65 -11.07 3.89
CA TYR A 373 41.90 -10.91 4.63
C TYR A 373 43.11 -10.94 3.70
N LEU A 374 43.17 -11.92 2.79
CA LEU A 374 44.24 -12.03 1.81
C LEU A 374 44.25 -10.82 0.86
N VAL A 375 43.08 -10.35 0.43
CA VAL A 375 42.96 -9.12 -0.37
C VAL A 375 43.48 -7.90 0.39
N ALA A 376 43.15 -7.76 1.67
CA ALA A 376 43.66 -6.69 2.51
C ALA A 376 45.20 -6.74 2.69
N LYS A 377 45.80 -7.93 2.55
CA LYS A 377 47.26 -8.14 2.54
C LYS A 377 47.90 -8.03 1.16
N GLY A 378 47.13 -7.65 0.13
CA GLY A 378 47.62 -7.39 -1.22
C GLY A 378 47.56 -8.58 -2.19
N VAL A 379 46.96 -9.70 -1.79
CA VAL A 379 46.77 -10.86 -2.67
C VAL A 379 45.55 -10.62 -3.59
N PRO A 380 45.66 -10.79 -4.91
CA PRO A 380 44.51 -10.66 -5.80
C PRO A 380 43.37 -11.63 -5.42
N PHE A 381 42.11 -11.16 -5.45
CA PHE A 381 40.96 -11.94 -4.95
C PHE A 381 40.85 -13.36 -5.51
N ARG A 382 41.13 -13.57 -6.81
CA ARG A 382 41.07 -14.92 -7.43
C ARG A 382 42.14 -15.87 -6.90
N GLU A 383 43.33 -15.34 -6.59
CA GLU A 383 44.41 -16.10 -5.96
C GLU A 383 44.08 -16.36 -4.50
N GLY A 384 43.58 -15.34 -3.78
CA GLY A 384 43.10 -15.48 -2.40
C GLY A 384 42.02 -16.56 -2.28
N HIS A 385 41.02 -16.54 -3.15
CA HIS A 385 39.97 -17.57 -3.20
C HIS A 385 40.54 -18.97 -3.45
N HIS A 386 41.57 -19.12 -4.29
CA HIS A 386 42.21 -20.42 -4.51
C HIS A 386 42.93 -20.91 -3.25
N ILE A 387 43.71 -20.04 -2.59
CA ILE A 387 44.40 -20.31 -1.33
C ILE A 387 43.40 -20.75 -0.24
N VAL A 388 42.30 -20.00 -0.10
CA VAL A 388 41.22 -20.35 0.83
C VAL A 388 40.60 -21.70 0.50
N GLY A 389 40.38 -22.01 -0.78
CA GLY A 389 39.87 -23.32 -1.19
C GLY A 389 40.77 -24.48 -0.73
N VAL A 390 42.09 -24.32 -0.78
CA VAL A 390 43.06 -25.30 -0.26
C VAL A 390 42.95 -25.42 1.25
N LEU A 391 42.82 -24.31 1.98
CA LEU A 391 42.67 -24.31 3.44
C LEU A 391 41.36 -24.94 3.90
N VAL A 392 40.26 -24.70 3.17
CA VAL A 392 38.98 -25.37 3.43
C VAL A 392 39.11 -26.88 3.21
N GLN A 393 39.77 -27.33 2.14
CA GLN A 393 40.02 -28.77 1.93
C GLN A 393 40.87 -29.37 3.05
N LEU A 394 41.90 -28.66 3.51
CA LEU A 394 42.74 -29.09 4.63
C LEU A 394 41.91 -29.23 5.91
N ALA A 395 41.11 -28.22 6.26
CA ALA A 395 40.24 -28.23 7.43
C ALA A 395 39.24 -29.40 7.38
N ILE A 396 38.58 -29.62 6.23
CA ILE A 396 37.69 -30.78 6.03
C ILE A 396 38.43 -32.11 6.20
N SER A 397 39.64 -32.24 5.66
CA SER A 397 40.42 -33.48 5.76
C SER A 397 40.87 -33.81 7.18
N GLU A 398 40.96 -32.81 8.05
CA GLU A 398 41.32 -32.96 9.46
C GLU A 398 40.12 -32.95 10.41
N ASP A 399 38.88 -32.88 9.88
CA ASP A 399 37.64 -32.72 10.66
C ASP A 399 37.70 -31.51 11.61
N LYS A 400 38.24 -30.40 11.11
CA LYS A 400 38.43 -29.12 11.81
C LYS A 400 37.69 -27.98 11.12
N THR A 401 37.43 -26.91 11.85
CA THR A 401 37.03 -25.61 11.28
C THR A 401 38.24 -24.77 10.86
N LEU A 402 38.03 -23.66 10.16
CA LEU A 402 39.13 -22.79 9.73
C LEU A 402 39.87 -22.16 10.92
N GLU A 403 39.15 -21.84 11.99
CA GLU A 403 39.66 -21.27 13.23
C GLU A 403 40.52 -22.27 14.03
N GLU A 404 40.34 -23.57 13.80
CA GLU A 404 41.07 -24.65 14.48
C GLU A 404 42.38 -25.04 13.77
N LEU A 405 42.64 -24.51 12.57
CA LEU A 405 43.92 -24.67 11.89
C LEU A 405 45.01 -23.85 12.59
N SER A 406 46.19 -24.43 12.79
CA SER A 406 47.34 -23.73 13.39
C SER A 406 47.94 -22.70 12.43
N LEU A 407 48.66 -21.71 12.97
CA LEU A 407 49.29 -20.68 12.15
C LEU A 407 50.34 -21.29 11.22
N GLU A 408 51.02 -22.36 11.64
CA GLU A 408 51.93 -23.12 10.79
C GLU A 408 51.19 -23.77 9.61
N GLN A 409 49.98 -24.29 9.82
CA GLN A 409 49.16 -24.83 8.73
C GLN A 409 48.77 -23.74 7.74
N TYR A 410 48.35 -22.56 8.23
CA TYR A 410 48.11 -21.39 7.38
C TYR A 410 49.35 -20.98 6.58
N LYS A 411 50.49 -20.80 7.26
CA LYS A 411 51.77 -20.42 6.63
C LYS A 411 52.30 -21.46 5.65
N SER A 412 51.93 -22.74 5.82
CA SER A 412 52.28 -23.81 4.87
C SER A 412 51.60 -23.65 3.51
N VAL A 413 50.42 -23.01 3.46
CA VAL A 413 49.70 -22.73 2.21
C VAL A 413 50.11 -21.37 1.64
N ASN A 414 50.24 -20.33 2.47
CA ASN A 414 50.75 -19.04 2.04
C ASN A 414 51.46 -18.29 3.20
N PRO A 415 52.69 -17.78 3.01
CA PRO A 415 53.45 -17.15 4.08
C PRO A 415 52.87 -15.81 4.59
N VAL A 416 51.87 -15.22 3.92
CA VAL A 416 51.29 -13.91 4.28
C VAL A 416 50.41 -13.94 5.53
N PHE A 417 49.98 -15.12 5.97
CA PHE A 417 49.14 -15.27 7.16
C PHE A 417 49.92 -14.96 8.44
N GLU A 418 49.32 -14.20 9.35
CA GLU A 418 49.82 -13.93 10.70
C GLU A 418 48.72 -14.22 11.74
N ASP A 419 49.03 -14.11 13.03
CA ASP A 419 48.07 -14.34 14.14
C ASP A 419 46.80 -13.46 14.04
N ASP A 420 46.83 -12.37 13.27
CA ASP A 420 45.68 -11.51 13.00
C ASP A 420 44.60 -12.15 12.09
N VAL A 421 44.82 -13.38 11.59
CA VAL A 421 43.82 -14.14 10.85
C VAL A 421 42.66 -14.62 11.73
N TYR A 422 42.94 -15.05 12.97
CA TYR A 422 41.92 -15.64 13.84
C TYR A 422 40.82 -14.66 14.24
N PRO A 423 41.11 -13.40 14.63
CA PRO A 423 40.07 -12.42 14.93
C PRO A 423 39.13 -12.11 13.75
N VAL A 424 39.60 -12.28 12.51
CA VAL A 424 38.81 -12.02 11.30
C VAL A 424 37.82 -13.16 11.01
N LEU A 425 38.12 -14.37 11.48
CA LEU A 425 37.28 -15.55 11.31
C LEU A 425 36.13 -15.63 12.34
N GLU A 426 36.19 -14.83 13.41
CA GLU A 426 35.11 -14.75 14.40
C GLU A 426 33.80 -14.26 13.79
N ILE A 427 32.67 -14.85 14.20
CA ILE A 427 31.34 -14.49 13.67
C ILE A 427 31.04 -13.00 13.84
N ASP A 428 31.40 -12.42 14.98
CA ASP A 428 31.17 -11.00 15.24
C ASP A 428 31.96 -10.11 14.27
N ALA A 429 33.18 -10.52 13.89
CA ALA A 429 33.98 -9.84 12.89
C ALA A 429 33.34 -9.96 11.51
N CYS A 430 32.83 -11.14 11.16
CA CYS A 430 32.06 -11.37 9.94
C CYS A 430 30.90 -10.37 9.87
N ILE A 431 29.97 -10.39 10.83
CA ILE A 431 28.82 -9.48 10.85
C ILE A 431 29.25 -8.01 10.80
N LYS A 432 30.24 -7.64 11.60
CA LYS A 432 30.74 -6.26 11.68
C LYS A 432 31.33 -5.77 10.36
N ALA A 433 31.89 -6.63 9.51
CA ALA A 433 32.48 -6.23 8.23
C ALA A 433 31.44 -5.77 7.19
N ARG A 434 30.17 -6.21 7.26
CA ARG A 434 29.12 -5.84 6.30
C ARG A 434 28.47 -4.49 6.63
N GLN A 435 29.26 -3.41 6.60
CA GLN A 435 28.84 -2.07 7.02
C GLN A 435 28.27 -1.19 5.90
N ALA A 436 28.31 -1.65 4.65
CA ALA A 436 27.69 -0.93 3.55
C ALA A 436 26.16 -0.81 3.75
N LEU A 437 25.52 0.16 3.09
CA LEU A 437 24.07 0.30 3.12
C LEU A 437 23.39 -1.03 2.72
N GLY A 438 22.44 -1.47 3.54
CA GLY A 438 21.76 -2.76 3.35
C GLY A 438 22.60 -3.97 3.76
N GLY A 439 23.75 -3.77 4.40
CA GLY A 439 24.54 -4.82 5.03
C GLY A 439 23.95 -5.30 6.36
N THR A 440 24.36 -6.49 6.78
CA THR A 440 23.87 -7.12 8.02
C THR A 440 24.62 -6.68 9.28
N SER A 441 25.52 -5.68 9.24
CA SER A 441 26.16 -5.22 10.48
C SER A 441 25.11 -4.67 11.46
N LEU A 442 25.36 -4.83 12.76
CA LEU A 442 24.43 -4.37 13.79
C LEU A 442 24.11 -2.88 13.66
N GLU A 443 25.09 -2.06 13.28
CA GLU A 443 24.89 -0.62 13.05
C GLU A 443 23.91 -0.36 11.89
N GLN A 444 24.09 -1.03 10.75
CA GLN A 444 23.23 -0.88 9.57
C GLN A 444 21.80 -1.37 9.85
N VAL A 445 21.66 -2.54 10.47
CA VAL A 445 20.34 -3.10 10.76
C VAL A 445 19.62 -2.30 11.86
N SER A 446 20.33 -1.84 12.90
CA SER A 446 19.75 -0.93 13.90
C SER A 446 19.26 0.37 13.28
N LYS A 447 20.02 0.92 12.32
CA LYS A 447 19.59 2.09 11.56
C LYS A 447 18.34 1.80 10.72
N ALA A 448 18.31 0.69 9.99
CA ALA A 448 17.16 0.30 9.18
C ALA A 448 15.88 0.10 10.03
N VAL A 449 15.98 -0.60 11.17
CA VAL A 449 14.87 -0.76 12.12
C VAL A 449 14.40 0.58 12.66
N LYS A 450 15.34 1.46 13.07
CA LYS A 450 15.01 2.79 13.59
C LYS A 450 14.30 3.64 12.54
N ASP A 451 14.79 3.65 11.31
CA ASP A 451 14.19 4.44 10.22
C ASP A 451 12.80 3.89 9.84
N ALA A 452 12.63 2.57 9.82
CA ALA A 452 11.33 1.94 9.60
C ALA A 452 10.31 2.26 10.72
N LYS A 453 10.72 2.22 11.99
CA LYS A 453 9.85 2.61 13.12
C LYS A 453 9.39 4.07 13.04
N LYS A 454 10.30 4.99 12.66
CA LYS A 454 9.92 6.39 12.47
C LYS A 454 8.85 6.53 11.40
N LYS A 455 8.98 5.83 10.28
CA LYS A 455 7.99 5.82 9.20
C LYS A 455 6.63 5.29 9.66
N GLN A 456 6.61 4.29 10.55
CA GLN A 456 5.36 3.74 11.10
C GLN A 456 4.64 4.66 12.11
N GLN A 457 5.38 5.49 12.83
CA GLN A 457 4.80 6.40 13.83
C GLN A 457 4.09 7.60 13.20
N ILE A 458 4.32 7.86 11.92
CA ILE A 458 3.80 9.04 11.23
C ILE A 458 2.69 8.59 10.28
N THR A 459 1.43 8.91 10.61
CA THR A 459 0.33 8.84 9.63
C THR A 459 0.15 10.23 9.04
N VAL A 460 0.05 10.36 7.72
CA VAL A 460 -0.27 11.65 7.08
C VAL A 460 -1.59 11.53 6.34
N ARG A 461 -2.47 12.52 6.56
CA ARG A 461 -3.78 12.59 5.93
C ARG A 461 -4.20 14.03 5.68
N ASP A 462 -5.18 14.21 4.80
CA ASP A 462 -5.88 15.49 4.71
C ASP A 462 -6.57 15.80 6.05
N ALA A 463 -6.59 17.08 6.41
CA ALA A 463 -7.23 17.54 7.64
C ALA A 463 -8.76 17.52 7.49
N ASN A 464 -9.45 17.32 8.61
CA ASN A 464 -10.90 17.44 8.73
C ASN A 464 -11.26 18.46 9.82
N LEU A 465 -12.55 18.72 10.03
CA LEU A 465 -13.00 19.75 10.96
C LEU A 465 -12.64 19.47 12.44
N ASP A 466 -12.41 18.22 12.82
CA ASP A 466 -12.01 17.85 14.18
C ASP A 466 -10.55 18.26 14.48
N ASP A 467 -9.73 18.44 13.44
CA ASP A 467 -8.31 18.77 13.56
C ASP A 467 -8.04 20.26 13.82
N VAL A 468 -9.04 21.13 13.57
CA VAL A 468 -8.88 22.60 13.55
C VAL A 468 -8.26 23.12 14.85
N GLU A 469 -8.64 22.55 15.99
CA GLU A 469 -8.11 22.96 17.29
C GLU A 469 -6.61 22.63 17.44
N ALA A 470 -6.18 21.45 16.97
CA ALA A 470 -4.78 21.06 17.01
C ALA A 470 -3.93 21.86 16.01
N ILE A 471 -4.45 22.07 14.80
CA ILE A 471 -3.81 22.92 13.77
C ILE A 471 -3.64 24.34 14.30
N ALA A 472 -4.67 24.92 14.90
CA ALA A 472 -4.60 26.28 15.45
C ALA A 472 -3.50 26.42 16.52
N LYS A 473 -3.32 25.41 17.38
CA LYS A 473 -2.24 25.38 18.38
C LYS A 473 -0.86 25.32 17.73
N LEU A 474 -0.67 24.47 16.72
CA LEU A 474 0.58 24.33 15.99
C LEU A 474 0.94 25.63 15.25
N VAL A 475 0.00 26.19 14.48
CA VAL A 475 0.20 27.44 13.76
C VAL A 475 0.49 28.59 14.71
N GLN A 476 -0.24 28.69 15.83
CA GLN A 476 0.00 29.72 16.84
C GLN A 476 1.39 29.60 17.46
N HIS A 477 1.84 28.37 17.78
CA HIS A 477 3.18 28.15 18.32
C HIS A 477 4.27 28.64 17.35
N TRP A 478 4.25 28.17 16.11
CA TRP A 478 5.24 28.53 15.10
C TRP A 478 5.15 30.00 14.68
N ALA A 479 3.97 30.63 14.79
CA ALA A 479 3.82 32.07 14.61
C ALA A 479 4.47 32.87 15.76
N THR A 480 4.37 32.40 17.00
CA THR A 480 5.04 33.03 18.15
C THR A 480 6.56 32.93 18.06
N VAL A 481 7.09 31.82 17.54
CA VAL A 481 8.54 31.65 17.29
C VAL A 481 9.00 32.44 16.05
N GLY A 482 8.06 32.90 15.22
CA GLY A 482 8.33 33.73 14.05
C GLY A 482 8.72 32.94 12.80
N GLU A 483 8.40 31.65 12.76
CA GLU A 483 8.59 30.78 11.59
C GLU A 483 7.38 30.79 10.65
N ASN A 484 6.17 30.95 11.19
CA ASN A 484 4.92 31.01 10.41
C ASN A 484 4.21 32.35 10.58
N LEU A 485 3.33 32.71 9.64
CA LEU A 485 2.42 33.84 9.82
C LEU A 485 1.22 33.45 10.72
N PRO A 486 0.74 34.37 11.58
CA PRO A 486 -0.46 34.11 12.38
C PRO A 486 -1.68 33.97 11.47
N ARG A 487 -2.57 33.03 11.79
CA ARG A 487 -3.79 32.76 11.01
C ARG A 487 -4.97 32.57 11.97
N ALA A 488 -6.11 33.18 11.65
CA ALA A 488 -7.27 33.07 12.52
C ALA A 488 -7.89 31.67 12.41
N LYS A 489 -8.44 31.17 13.52
CA LYS A 489 -9.12 29.87 13.56
C LYS A 489 -10.29 29.81 12.57
N SER A 490 -11.02 30.92 12.39
CA SER A 490 -12.09 31.03 11.38
C SER A 490 -11.57 30.73 9.98
N ASP A 491 -10.39 31.21 9.62
CA ASP A 491 -9.83 31.03 8.28
C ASP A 491 -9.41 29.58 8.07
N MET A 492 -8.90 28.92 9.12
CA MET A 492 -8.58 27.48 9.08
C MET A 492 -9.83 26.63 8.87
N VAL A 493 -10.96 26.99 9.47
CA VAL A 493 -12.25 26.28 9.22
C VAL A 493 -12.65 26.40 7.75
N HIS A 494 -12.54 27.60 7.16
CA HIS A 494 -12.91 27.81 5.75
C HIS A 494 -11.91 27.16 4.77
N SER A 495 -10.66 27.00 5.18
CA SER A 495 -9.57 26.43 4.36
C SER A 495 -9.16 25.02 4.78
N ILE A 496 -9.98 24.30 5.57
CA ILE A 496 -9.58 23.01 6.16
C ILE A 496 -9.16 21.99 5.10
N ASN A 497 -9.80 22.02 3.94
CA ASN A 497 -9.50 21.15 2.80
C ASN A 497 -8.12 21.43 2.16
N GLU A 498 -7.48 22.57 2.46
CA GLU A 498 -6.10 22.88 2.05
C GLU A 498 -5.08 22.23 2.98
N PHE A 499 -5.47 21.91 4.22
CA PHE A 499 -4.56 21.39 5.24
C PHE A 499 -4.36 19.87 5.12
N ALA A 500 -3.17 19.46 5.50
CA ALA A 500 -2.79 18.09 5.82
C ALA A 500 -2.20 18.07 7.23
N VAL A 501 -2.38 16.95 7.92
CA VAL A 501 -1.86 16.74 9.27
C VAL A 501 -1.04 15.46 9.34
N THR A 502 -0.01 15.48 10.18
CA THR A 502 0.61 14.24 10.66
C THR A 502 -0.04 13.85 11.98
N GLU A 503 -0.30 12.57 12.16
CA GLU A 503 -0.77 11.98 13.40
C GLU A 503 0.27 10.99 13.93
N ILE A 504 0.50 11.08 15.24
CA ILE A 504 1.27 10.12 16.03
C ILE A 504 0.36 9.63 17.15
N ASP A 505 0.19 8.32 17.28
CA ASP A 505 -0.70 7.70 18.27
C ASP A 505 -2.14 8.27 18.27
N GLY A 506 -2.65 8.61 17.08
CA GLY A 506 -3.99 9.18 16.89
C GLY A 506 -4.14 10.64 17.31
N GLN A 507 -3.04 11.34 17.60
CA GLN A 507 -3.04 12.76 17.90
C GLN A 507 -2.32 13.55 16.80
N VAL A 508 -2.94 14.65 16.37
CA VAL A 508 -2.32 15.59 15.43
C VAL A 508 -1.05 16.17 16.04
N SER A 509 0.08 15.89 15.38
CA SER A 509 1.42 16.24 15.81
C SER A 509 2.14 17.16 14.83
N GLY A 510 1.51 17.47 13.69
CA GLY A 510 2.05 18.38 12.68
C GLY A 510 0.99 18.80 11.68
N CYS A 511 1.20 19.95 11.05
CA CYS A 511 0.30 20.48 10.03
C CYS A 511 1.07 21.14 8.90
N ALA A 512 0.48 21.16 7.71
CA ALA A 512 0.89 21.99 6.58
C ALA A 512 -0.34 22.26 5.71
N SER A 513 -0.32 23.32 4.91
CA SER A 513 -1.40 23.63 3.98
C SER A 513 -0.86 23.90 2.59
N LEU A 514 -1.63 23.52 1.56
CA LEU A 514 -1.34 23.84 0.17
C LEU A 514 -2.31 24.92 -0.30
N TYR A 515 -1.83 26.16 -0.35
CA TYR A 515 -2.60 27.30 -0.80
C TYR A 515 -2.44 27.51 -2.30
N ILE A 516 -3.54 27.65 -3.04
CA ILE A 516 -3.54 27.70 -4.50
C ILE A 516 -3.78 29.13 -4.97
N TYR A 517 -2.89 29.64 -5.82
CA TYR A 517 -3.07 30.90 -6.53
C TYR A 517 -3.78 30.70 -7.87
N ASP A 518 -4.30 31.78 -8.44
CA ASP A 518 -5.02 31.83 -9.72
C ASP A 518 -4.17 31.47 -10.96
N THR A 519 -2.85 31.35 -10.83
CA THR A 519 -1.89 31.20 -11.94
C THR A 519 -1.34 29.76 -12.12
N GLY A 520 -1.98 28.74 -11.51
CA GLY A 520 -1.46 27.37 -11.56
C GLY A 520 -0.21 27.13 -10.70
N LEU A 521 0.01 28.07 -9.77
CA LEU A 521 1.02 28.09 -8.73
C LEU A 521 0.36 27.77 -7.39
N ALA A 522 0.99 26.95 -6.56
CA ALA A 522 0.59 26.80 -5.16
C ALA A 522 1.76 27.02 -4.21
N GLU A 523 1.46 27.31 -2.96
CA GLU A 523 2.43 27.51 -1.89
C GLU A 523 2.18 26.52 -0.75
N ILE A 524 3.24 25.89 -0.26
CA ILE A 524 3.19 25.17 1.01
C ILE A 524 3.29 26.21 2.14
N ARG A 525 2.21 26.37 2.90
CA ARG A 525 2.09 27.32 4.02
C ARG A 525 1.87 26.59 5.33
N SER A 526 2.15 27.29 6.44
CA SER A 526 1.81 26.81 7.79
C SER A 526 2.40 25.44 8.12
N LEU A 527 3.54 25.10 7.52
CA LEU A 527 4.28 23.88 7.86
C LEU A 527 4.80 24.01 9.29
N GLY A 528 4.41 23.11 10.16
CA GLY A 528 4.77 23.15 11.56
C GLY A 528 4.57 21.81 12.23
N ILE A 529 5.56 21.38 13.00
CA ILE A 529 5.54 20.12 13.77
C ILE A 529 5.46 20.45 15.26
N ASP A 530 4.83 19.60 16.08
CA ASP A 530 4.84 19.76 17.53
C ASP A 530 6.29 19.74 18.03
N PRO A 531 6.80 20.83 18.64
CA PRO A 531 8.17 20.89 19.15
C PRO A 531 8.47 19.86 20.25
N LYS A 532 7.44 19.29 20.88
CA LYS A 532 7.56 18.24 21.89
C LYS A 532 7.60 16.84 21.29
N SER A 533 7.34 16.69 19.99
CA SER A 533 7.36 15.38 19.34
C SER A 533 8.79 14.84 19.25
N ALA A 534 9.00 13.63 19.74
CA ALA A 534 10.26 12.89 19.59
C ALA A 534 10.41 12.23 18.21
N VAL A 535 9.35 12.25 17.39
CA VAL A 535 9.32 11.57 16.09
C VAL A 535 9.81 12.53 14.99
N THR A 536 10.87 12.13 14.30
CA THR A 536 11.51 12.91 13.23
C THR A 536 11.04 12.43 11.86
N GLY A 537 10.91 13.33 10.88
CA GLY A 537 10.47 13.01 9.51
C GLY A 537 9.08 13.53 9.14
N GLN A 538 8.27 13.95 10.12
CA GLN A 538 6.90 14.44 9.91
C GLN A 538 6.78 15.53 8.84
N GLY A 539 7.71 16.50 8.85
CA GLY A 539 7.71 17.58 7.86
C GLY A 539 7.91 17.08 6.43
N ARG A 540 8.76 16.07 6.23
CA ARG A 540 8.98 15.47 4.91
C ARG A 540 7.71 14.79 4.40
N GLU A 541 7.05 14.00 5.25
CA GLU A 541 5.81 13.31 4.91
C GLU A 541 4.68 14.30 4.57
N LEU A 542 4.57 15.41 5.30
CA LEU A 542 3.63 16.50 4.97
C LEU A 542 3.92 17.11 3.60
N VAL A 543 5.18 17.45 3.32
CA VAL A 543 5.58 18.02 2.03
C VAL A 543 5.29 17.04 0.90
N GLU A 544 5.62 15.76 1.08
CA GLU A 544 5.36 14.71 0.08
C GLU A 544 3.85 14.54 -0.18
N HIS A 545 3.03 14.48 0.87
CA HIS A 545 1.57 14.42 0.76
C HIS A 545 0.99 15.64 0.01
N LEU A 546 1.46 16.85 0.34
CA LEU A 546 1.02 18.08 -0.35
C LEU A 546 1.50 18.15 -1.79
N LEU A 547 2.70 17.65 -2.13
CA LEU A 547 3.16 17.56 -3.51
C LEU A 547 2.33 16.55 -4.32
N VAL A 548 1.94 15.42 -3.73
CA VAL A 548 1.01 14.45 -4.34
C VAL A 548 -0.35 15.12 -4.59
N LYS A 549 -0.87 15.86 -3.60
CA LYS A 549 -2.11 16.64 -3.73
C LYS A 549 -2.00 17.68 -4.84
N ALA A 550 -0.89 18.40 -4.92
CA ALA A 550 -0.65 19.39 -5.95
C ALA A 550 -0.59 18.78 -7.36
N LYS A 551 0.02 17.59 -7.51
CA LYS A 551 -0.01 16.82 -8.77
C LYS A 551 -1.43 16.41 -9.16
N LYS A 552 -2.24 15.94 -8.20
CA LYS A 552 -3.65 15.57 -8.43
C LYS A 552 -4.48 16.76 -8.91
N LEU A 553 -4.14 17.97 -8.44
CA LEU A 553 -4.77 19.23 -8.86
C LEU A 553 -4.20 19.81 -10.16
N ALA A 554 -3.31 19.07 -10.85
CA ALA A 554 -2.67 19.46 -12.10
C ALA A 554 -1.88 20.78 -12.04
N LEU A 555 -1.39 21.16 -10.86
CA LEU A 555 -0.55 22.33 -10.67
C LEU A 555 0.82 22.11 -11.34
N ASN A 556 1.39 23.18 -11.89
CA ASN A 556 2.66 23.09 -12.61
C ASN A 556 3.86 23.31 -11.68
N ARG A 557 3.68 24.12 -10.64
CA ARG A 557 4.74 24.60 -9.76
C ARG A 557 4.20 24.77 -8.34
N VAL A 558 4.98 24.33 -7.37
CA VAL A 558 4.74 24.56 -5.93
C VAL A 558 5.90 25.37 -5.39
N ILE A 559 5.63 26.42 -4.61
CA ILE A 559 6.64 27.26 -3.97
C ILE A 559 6.58 27.11 -2.45
N VAL A 560 7.65 27.53 -1.81
CA VAL A 560 7.69 27.76 -0.37
C VAL A 560 8.54 28.98 -0.06
N LEU A 561 8.07 29.80 0.88
CA LEU A 561 8.87 30.84 1.52
C LEU A 561 9.37 30.29 2.85
N THR A 562 10.68 30.17 3.03
CA THR A 562 11.25 29.44 4.17
C THR A 562 12.51 30.08 4.73
N ARG A 563 12.78 29.87 6.02
CA ARG A 563 14.05 30.18 6.70
C ARG A 563 14.97 28.95 6.84
N VAL A 564 14.50 27.77 6.44
CA VAL A 564 15.22 26.50 6.52
C VAL A 564 15.41 25.88 5.13
N PRO A 565 16.13 26.55 4.21
CA PRO A 565 16.27 26.08 2.83
C PRO A 565 16.88 24.69 2.72
N ASP A 566 17.84 24.34 3.59
CA ASP A 566 18.48 23.03 3.63
C ASP A 566 17.46 21.89 3.82
N PHE A 567 16.37 22.13 4.56
CA PHE A 567 15.29 21.15 4.67
C PHE A 567 14.67 20.91 3.29
N PHE A 568 14.16 21.94 2.64
CA PHE A 568 13.44 21.84 1.35
C PHE A 568 14.32 21.40 0.17
N GLU A 569 15.61 21.72 0.18
CA GLU A 569 16.57 21.23 -0.82
C GLU A 569 16.68 19.70 -0.78
N ASN A 570 16.66 19.10 0.42
CA ASN A 570 16.61 17.63 0.58
C ASN A 570 15.29 17.01 0.08
N GLN A 571 14.24 17.80 -0.15
CA GLN A 571 13.00 17.39 -0.83
C GLN A 571 12.96 17.84 -2.30
N ARG A 572 14.10 18.19 -2.89
CA ARG A 572 14.29 18.56 -4.30
C ARG A 572 13.65 19.90 -4.69
N PHE A 573 13.43 20.81 -3.74
CA PHE A 573 13.14 22.21 -4.09
C PHE A 573 14.43 22.92 -4.54
N SER A 574 14.33 23.83 -5.49
CA SER A 574 15.42 24.69 -5.96
C SER A 574 15.15 26.15 -5.61
N PHE A 575 16.19 26.96 -5.41
CA PHE A 575 16.03 28.39 -5.17
C PHE A 575 15.39 29.10 -6.37
N CYS A 576 14.49 30.06 -6.11
CA CYS A 576 13.89 30.92 -7.12
C CYS A 576 13.89 32.40 -6.67
N ASN A 577 13.83 33.33 -7.62
CA ASN A 577 13.79 34.76 -7.29
C ASN A 577 12.39 35.15 -6.79
N LYS A 578 12.28 35.83 -5.64
CA LYS A 578 11.03 36.38 -5.11
C LYS A 578 10.31 37.30 -6.11
N GLU A 579 11.06 38.04 -6.92
CA GLU A 579 10.53 38.93 -7.97
C GLU A 579 9.85 38.16 -9.12
N SER A 580 10.10 36.85 -9.24
CA SER A 580 9.46 35.98 -10.23
C SER A 580 8.09 35.42 -9.76
N LEU A 581 7.67 35.74 -8.53
CA LEU A 581 6.42 35.28 -7.94
C LEU A 581 5.27 36.28 -8.26
N PRO A 582 4.02 35.81 -8.49
CA PRO A 582 2.89 36.68 -8.77
C PRO A 582 2.66 37.75 -7.68
N GLU A 583 2.17 38.94 -8.07
CA GLU A 583 1.91 40.06 -7.13
C GLU A 583 1.03 39.68 -5.93
N LYS A 584 0.13 38.69 -6.08
CA LYS A 584 -0.70 38.18 -4.98
C LYS A 584 0.11 37.48 -3.87
N VAL A 585 1.25 36.88 -4.19
CA VAL A 585 2.20 36.34 -3.20
C VAL A 585 2.80 37.48 -2.38
N MET A 586 3.11 38.60 -3.05
CA MET A 586 3.70 39.78 -2.42
C MET A 586 2.74 40.54 -1.50
N LYS A 587 1.43 40.49 -1.74
CA LYS A 587 0.42 41.11 -0.85
C LYS A 587 0.39 40.48 0.55
N ASP A 588 0.63 39.18 0.66
CA ASP A 588 0.76 38.52 1.96
C ASP A 588 2.07 38.95 2.68
N CYS A 589 3.13 39.25 1.92
CA CYS A 589 4.35 39.86 2.45
C CYS A 589 4.17 41.31 2.93
N GLU A 590 3.24 42.08 2.35
CA GLU A 590 2.92 43.45 2.81
C GLU A 590 2.25 43.46 4.20
N LEU A 591 1.53 42.39 4.54
CA LEU A 591 0.90 42.17 5.85
C LEU A 591 1.85 41.55 6.88
N CYS A 592 3.07 41.16 6.47
CA CYS A 592 4.08 40.58 7.35
C CYS A 592 4.61 41.62 8.34
N LEU A 593 4.63 41.26 9.63
CA LEU A 593 5.12 42.11 10.72
C LEU A 593 6.59 42.55 10.55
N ARG A 594 7.38 41.80 9.77
CA ARG A 594 8.81 42.08 9.55
C ARG A 594 9.10 43.00 8.36
N LYS A 595 8.17 43.20 7.43
CA LYS A 595 8.31 44.05 6.23
C LYS A 595 9.71 43.92 5.57
N GLU A 596 10.50 44.98 5.55
CA GLU A 596 11.84 45.03 4.92
C GLU A 596 12.91 44.16 5.63
N ASN A 597 12.62 43.62 6.82
CA ASN A 597 13.51 42.70 7.54
C ASN A 597 13.14 41.21 7.31
N CYS A 598 12.43 40.90 6.22
CA CYS A 598 12.09 39.52 5.87
C CYS A 598 13.32 38.77 5.33
N ASP A 599 13.74 37.75 6.08
CA ASP A 599 14.89 36.88 5.86
C ASP A 599 14.55 35.53 5.20
N GLU A 600 13.28 35.32 4.81
CA GLU A 600 12.87 34.12 4.09
C GLU A 600 13.47 34.08 2.68
N VAL A 601 13.81 32.88 2.22
CA VAL A 601 14.18 32.59 0.84
C VAL A 601 13.02 31.91 0.12
N ALA A 602 12.88 32.18 -1.17
CA ALA A 602 11.89 31.52 -2.01
C ALA A 602 12.49 30.30 -2.68
N MET A 603 11.83 29.15 -2.54
CA MET A 603 12.20 27.92 -3.23
C MET A 603 11.00 27.36 -3.99
N GLU A 604 11.26 26.59 -5.04
CA GLU A 604 10.25 26.04 -5.93
C GLU A 604 10.47 24.55 -6.20
N TYR A 605 9.37 23.85 -6.49
CA TYR A 605 9.32 22.48 -6.96
C TYR A 605 8.51 22.45 -8.26
N MET A 606 9.14 22.00 -9.34
CA MET A 606 8.50 21.85 -10.64
C MET A 606 7.84 20.48 -10.75
N LEU A 607 6.50 20.47 -10.79
CA LEU A 607 5.70 19.24 -10.88
C LEU A 607 5.64 18.68 -12.30
N LYS A 608 5.82 19.54 -13.30
CA LYS A 608 6.09 19.17 -14.70
C LYS A 608 7.49 19.65 -15.06
N PRO A 609 8.30 18.87 -15.80
CA PRO A 609 9.58 19.36 -16.28
C PRO A 609 9.35 20.61 -17.13
N SER A 610 10.08 21.70 -16.83
CA SER A 610 10.17 22.85 -17.72
C SER A 610 10.94 22.44 -18.96
N ASN A 611 10.26 21.89 -19.95
CA ASN A 611 10.78 21.82 -21.31
C ASN A 611 9.65 22.07 -22.30
N SER A 612 9.60 23.31 -22.75
CA SER A 612 9.49 23.60 -24.17
C SER A 612 10.51 22.77 -24.95
N MET A 613 10.11 21.57 -25.36
CA MET A 613 10.58 20.94 -26.59
C MET A 613 9.36 20.24 -27.18
N GLU A 614 8.67 20.95 -28.08
CA GLU A 614 7.98 20.27 -29.17
C GLU A 614 8.98 19.30 -29.80
N ILE A 615 8.69 18.00 -29.73
CA ILE A 615 9.30 17.06 -30.66
C ILE A 615 8.63 17.39 -32.01
N PRO A 616 9.33 17.98 -33.00
CA PRO A 616 8.71 18.17 -34.29
C PRO A 616 8.34 16.80 -34.84
N CYS A 617 7.08 16.64 -35.25
CA CYS A 617 6.65 15.54 -36.11
C CYS A 617 7.46 15.57 -37.41
N LYS A 618 8.65 14.97 -37.40
CA LYS A 618 9.38 14.56 -38.59
C LYS A 618 9.99 13.19 -38.35
N ASN A 619 9.48 12.26 -39.15
CA ASN A 619 10.03 10.94 -39.48
C ASN A 619 9.53 9.77 -38.64
N VAL A 620 8.30 9.34 -38.92
CA VAL A 620 8.04 7.91 -39.15
C VAL A 620 7.17 7.83 -40.41
N ALA A 621 7.81 7.50 -41.52
CA ALA A 621 7.20 6.87 -42.69
C ALA A 621 7.38 5.36 -42.54
#